data_AF-A0A820XPI7-F1
#
_entry.id   AF-A0A820XPI7-F1
#
_cell.length_a   1.000
_cell.length_b   1.000
_cell.length_c   1.000
_cell.angle_alpha   90.00
_cell.angle_beta   90.00
_cell.angle_gamma   90.00
#
_symmetry.space_group_name_H-M   'P 1'
#
loop_
_entity.id
_entity.type
_entity.pdbx_description
1 polymer ?
#
loop_
_entity_poly.entity_id
_entity_poly.type
_entity_poly.pdbx_seq_one_letter_code
_entity_poly.pdbx_strand_id
1 'polypeptide(L)'
;MTKKQKTSKQNEQDHRPFRYQSLHERLNNININVVHRIRYHDTNDLQDTDNLIRTSYFHQSLAHWSTLNFSEAYSKIYQKLLPLANSLEQVVYNREQIILLIRQSLNEYNPLIIETLLDLIVQLARDLQSDFYIYYKQYLFIDIINLLINSKKQQQNEINTQLLEQVFQ
;
A
#
# COMPACT_ATOMS: atom_id res chain seq x y z
N MET A 1 4.57 -2.64 58.49
CA MET A 1 4.76 -2.98 57.06
C MET A 1 3.43 -2.87 56.35
N THR A 2 3.23 -1.84 55.54
CA THR A 2 2.04 -1.70 54.69
C THR A 2 2.50 -1.18 53.34
N LYS A 3 2.51 -2.08 52.34
CA LYS A 3 2.90 -1.79 50.95
C LYS A 3 1.87 -0.83 50.35
N LYS A 4 2.32 0.36 49.92
CA LYS A 4 1.55 1.25 49.04
C LYS A 4 1.32 0.52 47.71
N GLN A 5 0.05 0.28 47.37
CA GLN A 5 -0.37 -0.22 46.07
C GLN A 5 0.04 0.81 45.00
N LYS A 6 0.85 0.38 44.03
CA LYS A 6 1.05 1.13 42.78
C LYS A 6 -0.27 1.05 42.02
N THR A 7 -1.07 2.11 42.10
CA THR A 7 -2.19 2.33 41.19
C THR A 7 -1.64 2.37 39.77
N SER A 8 -2.05 1.39 38.97
CA SER A 8 -1.86 1.36 37.53
C SER A 8 -2.37 2.66 36.92
N LYS A 9 -1.53 3.36 36.15
CA LYS A 9 -1.97 4.41 35.23
C LYS A 9 -2.86 3.75 34.17
N GLN A 10 -4.12 3.52 34.50
CA GLN A 10 -5.14 3.22 33.50
C GLN A 10 -5.35 4.49 32.69
N ASN A 11 -5.21 4.34 31.38
CA ASN A 11 -5.33 5.39 30.38
C ASN A 11 -6.64 6.16 30.55
N GLU A 12 -6.58 7.39 31.07
CA GLU A 12 -7.61 8.38 30.75
C GLU A 12 -7.61 8.53 29.23
N GLN A 13 -8.72 8.16 28.60
CA GLN A 13 -8.93 8.42 27.18
C GLN A 13 -9.06 9.93 27.01
N ASP A 14 -7.92 10.56 26.81
CA ASP A 14 -7.80 11.93 26.38
C ASP A 14 -8.61 12.13 25.09
N HIS A 15 -9.75 12.81 25.19
CA HIS A 15 -10.76 12.99 24.12
C HIS A 15 -10.31 13.94 22.99
N ARG A 16 -9.00 14.21 22.87
CA ARG A 16 -8.45 15.06 21.81
C ARG A 16 -8.43 14.28 20.48
N PRO A 17 -9.08 14.78 19.41
CA PRO A 17 -9.15 14.08 18.12
C PRO A 17 -7.77 13.95 17.46
N PHE A 18 -6.85 14.87 17.74
CA PHE A 18 -5.48 14.84 17.25
C PHE A 18 -4.51 14.84 18.43
N ARG A 19 -3.70 13.79 18.53
CA ARG A 19 -2.61 13.70 19.50
C ARG A 19 -1.37 13.09 18.84
N TYR A 20 -0.20 13.54 19.28
CA TYR A 20 1.04 12.90 18.89
C TYR A 20 1.03 11.43 19.32
N GLN A 21 1.50 10.56 18.44
CA GLN A 21 1.73 9.14 18.72
C GLN A 21 3.17 8.82 18.33
N SER A 22 3.91 8.27 19.28
CA SER A 22 5.25 7.73 19.00
C SER A 22 5.15 6.60 17.97
N LEU A 23 6.25 6.34 17.25
CA LEU A 23 6.33 5.23 16.30
C LEU A 23 5.95 3.90 16.97
N HIS A 24 6.39 3.67 18.21
CA HIS A 24 6.06 2.47 18.96
C HIS A 24 4.54 2.33 19.20
N GLU A 25 3.88 3.41 19.62
CA GLU A 25 2.42 3.41 19.79
C GLU A 25 1.69 3.20 18.46
N ARG A 26 2.15 3.86 17.39
CA ARG A 26 1.59 3.66 16.04
C ARG A 26 1.70 2.20 15.61
N LEU A 27 2.86 1.57 15.78
CA LEU A 27 3.08 0.16 15.46
C LEU A 27 2.18 -0.77 16.29
N ASN A 28 2.02 -0.51 17.59
CA ASN A 28 1.14 -1.30 18.45
C ASN A 28 -0.34 -1.16 18.05
N ASN A 29 -0.72 -0.04 17.44
CA ASN A 29 -2.07 0.21 16.93
C ASN A 29 -2.32 -0.42 15.54
N ILE A 30 -1.30 -0.87 14.82
CA ILE A 30 -1.47 -1.58 13.55
C ILE A 30 -2.03 -2.97 13.84
N ASN A 31 -3.35 -3.11 13.74
CA ASN A 31 -4.01 -4.40 13.71
C ASN A 31 -3.93 -4.96 12.28
N ILE A 32 -3.39 -6.16 12.07
CA ILE A 32 -3.31 -6.82 10.76
C ILE A 32 -4.36 -7.95 10.72
N ASN A 33 -5.65 -7.60 10.66
CA ASN A 33 -6.73 -8.58 10.42
C ASN A 33 -7.01 -8.67 8.92
N VAL A 34 -6.19 -9.46 8.21
CA VAL A 34 -6.23 -9.60 6.75
C VAL A 34 -7.53 -10.26 6.28
N VAL A 35 -8.00 -11.28 6.99
CA VAL A 35 -9.11 -12.15 6.56
C VAL A 35 -10.46 -11.43 6.57
N HIS A 36 -10.68 -10.50 7.50
CA HIS A 36 -11.96 -9.78 7.63
C HIS A 36 -12.06 -8.56 6.71
N ARG A 37 -10.94 -7.90 6.36
CA ARG A 37 -10.93 -6.71 5.48
C ARG A 37 -11.17 -7.05 4.03
N ILE A 38 -10.60 -8.15 3.56
CA ILE A 38 -10.78 -8.65 2.18
C ILE A 38 -12.27 -8.85 1.89
N ARG A 39 -13.02 -9.47 2.83
CA ARG A 39 -14.47 -9.68 2.67
C ARG A 39 -15.28 -8.40 2.63
N TYR A 40 -14.91 -7.37 3.38
CA TYR A 40 -15.65 -6.10 3.42
C TYR A 40 -15.50 -5.30 2.10
N HIS A 41 -14.29 -5.32 1.53
CA HIS A 41 -14.02 -4.73 0.22
C HIS A 41 -14.69 -5.52 -0.91
N ASP A 42 -14.80 -6.85 -0.75
CA ASP A 42 -15.58 -7.64 -1.68
C ASP A 42 -17.06 -7.25 -1.61
N THR A 43 -17.67 -7.06 -0.43
CA THR A 43 -19.13 -6.91 -0.26
C THR A 43 -19.75 -5.55 -0.62
N ASN A 44 -19.03 -4.44 -0.52
CA ASN A 44 -19.63 -3.12 -0.76
C ASN A 44 -19.80 -2.77 -2.25
N ASP A 45 -19.16 -3.54 -3.15
CA ASP A 45 -19.25 -3.38 -4.60
C ASP A 45 -20.12 -4.47 -5.28
N LEU A 46 -20.79 -5.36 -4.51
CA LEU A 46 -21.53 -6.54 -5.03
C LEU A 46 -23.01 -6.27 -5.33
N GLN A 47 -23.31 -5.51 -6.38
CA GLN A 47 -24.66 -5.57 -6.96
C GLN A 47 -24.75 -6.38 -8.26
N ASP A 48 -23.65 -6.66 -8.97
CA ASP A 48 -23.69 -7.45 -10.21
C ASP A 48 -22.60 -8.53 -10.27
N THR A 49 -22.92 -9.74 -9.80
CA THR A 49 -22.01 -10.89 -9.81
C THR A 49 -21.63 -11.37 -11.22
N ASP A 50 -22.50 -11.19 -12.21
CA ASP A 50 -22.25 -11.63 -13.60
C ASP A 50 -21.30 -10.68 -14.36
N ASN A 51 -21.31 -9.38 -14.05
CA ASN A 51 -20.34 -8.42 -14.59
C ASN A 51 -18.95 -8.59 -13.95
N LEU A 52 -18.89 -9.07 -12.70
CA LEU A 52 -17.63 -9.27 -11.98
C LEU A 52 -16.76 -10.38 -12.59
N ILE A 53 -17.37 -11.46 -13.12
CA ILE A 53 -16.63 -12.57 -13.74
C ILE A 53 -15.84 -12.11 -14.99
N ARG A 54 -16.30 -11.04 -15.65
CA ARG A 54 -15.67 -10.51 -16.86
C ARG A 54 -14.84 -9.24 -16.63
N THR A 55 -14.93 -8.62 -15.45
CA THR A 55 -14.24 -7.37 -15.15
C THR A 55 -13.00 -7.65 -14.32
N SER A 56 -11.87 -7.07 -14.72
CA SER A 56 -10.60 -7.22 -14.02
C SER A 56 -10.59 -6.42 -12.72
N TYR A 57 -10.17 -7.04 -11.62
CA TYR A 57 -9.93 -6.35 -10.35
C TYR A 57 -8.83 -5.30 -10.48
N PHE A 58 -7.79 -5.60 -11.25
CA PHE A 58 -6.70 -4.66 -11.55
C PHE A 58 -7.22 -3.42 -12.28
N HIS A 59 -8.06 -3.59 -13.31
CA HIS A 59 -8.68 -2.48 -14.04
C HIS A 59 -9.52 -1.60 -13.12
N GLN A 60 -10.36 -2.22 -12.28
CA GLN A 60 -11.21 -1.49 -11.34
C GLN A 60 -10.39 -0.66 -10.34
N SER A 61 -9.32 -1.23 -9.77
CA SER A 61 -8.42 -0.48 -8.88
C SER A 61 -7.67 0.63 -9.61
N LEU A 62 -7.26 0.41 -10.87
CA LEU A 62 -6.63 1.45 -11.68
C LEU A 62 -7.59 2.63 -11.92
N ALA A 63 -8.86 2.36 -12.17
CA ALA A 63 -9.91 3.38 -12.27
C ALA A 63 -10.15 4.07 -10.92
N HIS A 64 -10.23 3.30 -9.82
CA HIS A 64 -10.40 3.84 -8.47
C HIS A 64 -9.28 4.83 -8.11
N TRP A 65 -8.03 4.42 -8.28
CA TRP A 65 -6.86 5.26 -8.00
C TRP A 65 -6.75 6.47 -8.92
N SER A 66 -7.34 6.44 -10.13
CA SER A 66 -7.44 7.63 -10.98
C SER A 66 -8.32 8.74 -10.39
N THR A 67 -9.19 8.40 -9.44
CA THR A 67 -10.03 9.36 -8.71
C THR A 67 -9.44 9.78 -7.36
N LEU A 68 -8.47 9.02 -6.82
CA LEU A 68 -7.85 9.27 -5.51
C LEU A 68 -6.43 9.87 -5.60
N ASN A 69 -5.61 9.40 -6.53
CA ASN A 69 -4.20 9.77 -6.63
C ASN A 69 -3.95 10.67 -7.85
N PHE A 70 -3.82 11.97 -7.61
CA PHE A 70 -3.55 12.97 -8.66
C PHE A 70 -2.07 13.31 -8.81
N SER A 71 -1.17 12.52 -8.23
CA SER A 71 0.27 12.79 -8.35
C SER A 71 0.75 12.65 -9.79
N GLU A 72 1.76 13.44 -10.16
CA GLU A 72 2.40 13.33 -11.48
C GLU A 72 2.99 11.93 -11.70
N ALA A 73 3.58 11.37 -10.65
CA ALA A 73 4.13 10.02 -10.66
C ALA A 73 3.06 8.97 -10.98
N TYR A 74 1.86 9.09 -10.39
CA TYR A 74 0.75 8.20 -10.71
C TYR A 74 0.25 8.41 -12.14
N SER A 75 0.07 9.66 -12.57
CA SER A 75 -0.38 9.98 -13.93
C SER A 75 0.51 9.35 -15.00
N LYS A 76 1.85 9.36 -14.79
CA LYS A 76 2.82 8.74 -15.70
C LYS A 76 2.67 7.23 -15.81
N ILE A 77 2.47 6.52 -14.69
CA ILE A 77 2.31 5.07 -14.73
C ILE A 77 0.92 4.67 -15.24
N TYR A 78 -0.13 5.41 -14.84
CA TYR A 78 -1.50 5.20 -15.28
C TYR A 78 -1.63 5.21 -16.81
N GLN A 79 -1.03 6.21 -17.48
CA GLN A 79 -1.03 6.31 -18.95
C GLN A 79 -0.39 5.10 -19.64
N LYS A 80 0.59 4.44 -18.99
CA LYS A 80 1.24 3.24 -19.52
C LYS A 80 0.44 1.96 -19.23
N LEU A 81 -0.20 1.89 -18.07
CA LEU A 81 -0.94 0.71 -17.62
C LEU A 81 -2.34 0.60 -18.23
N LEU A 82 -3.06 1.72 -18.39
CA LEU A 82 -4.43 1.75 -18.91
C LEU A 82 -4.60 0.98 -20.24
N PRO A 83 -3.78 1.20 -21.29
CA PRO A 83 -3.94 0.47 -22.56
C PRO A 83 -3.69 -1.04 -22.44
N LEU A 84 -2.96 -1.48 -21.42
CA LEU A 84 -2.62 -2.90 -21.20
C LEU A 84 -3.67 -3.65 -20.38
N ALA A 85 -4.61 -2.93 -19.77
CA ALA A 85 -5.46 -3.46 -18.71
C ALA A 85 -6.89 -2.92 -18.75
N ASN A 86 -7.51 -2.79 -19.93
CA ASN A 86 -8.93 -2.39 -20.03
C ASN A 86 -9.90 -3.55 -19.75
N SER A 87 -9.40 -4.79 -19.74
CA SER A 87 -10.20 -6.01 -19.52
C SER A 87 -9.34 -7.10 -18.90
N LEU A 88 -9.97 -8.12 -18.34
CA LEU A 88 -9.26 -9.25 -17.72
C LEU A 88 -8.39 -9.99 -18.72
N GLU A 89 -8.88 -10.20 -19.95
CA GLU A 89 -8.14 -10.87 -21.01
C GLU A 89 -6.86 -10.09 -21.37
N GLN A 90 -6.94 -8.76 -21.41
CA GLN A 90 -5.78 -7.90 -21.63
C GLN A 90 -4.78 -7.96 -20.47
N VAL A 91 -5.25 -8.00 -19.22
CA VAL A 91 -4.37 -8.15 -18.05
C VAL A 91 -3.61 -9.48 -18.10
N VAL A 92 -4.31 -10.58 -18.40
CA VAL A 92 -3.69 -11.90 -18.52
C VAL A 92 -2.69 -11.94 -19.69
N TYR A 93 -3.04 -11.36 -20.84
CA TYR A 93 -2.17 -11.30 -22.01
C TYR A 93 -0.91 -10.46 -21.77
N ASN A 94 -1.07 -9.27 -21.18
CA ASN A 94 0.00 -8.29 -20.97
C ASN A 94 0.70 -8.41 -19.60
N ARG A 95 0.44 -9.49 -18.84
CA ARG A 95 0.91 -9.66 -17.44
C ARG A 95 2.38 -9.33 -17.23
N GLU A 96 3.25 -9.74 -18.15
CA GLU A 96 4.70 -9.50 -18.05
C GLU A 96 5.05 -8.01 -18.17
N GLN A 97 4.41 -7.31 -19.12
CA GLN A 97 4.62 -5.88 -19.32
C GLN A 97 4.08 -5.08 -18.13
N ILE A 98 2.91 -5.44 -17.62
CA ILE A 98 2.31 -4.81 -16.43
C ILE A 98 3.26 -4.96 -15.23
N ILE A 99 3.75 -6.17 -14.99
CA ILE A 99 4.67 -6.45 -13.88
C ILE A 99 5.97 -5.68 -14.05
N LEU A 100 6.53 -5.62 -15.27
CA LEU A 100 7.75 -4.85 -15.54
C LEU A 100 7.57 -3.36 -15.22
N LEU A 101 6.45 -2.76 -15.62
CA LEU A 101 6.14 -1.35 -15.33
C LEU A 101 6.02 -1.10 -13.83
N ILE A 102 5.28 -1.96 -13.11
CA ILE A 102 5.14 -1.86 -11.65
C ILE A 102 6.51 -1.95 -10.97
N ARG A 103 7.35 -2.91 -11.39
CA ARG A 103 8.69 -3.08 -10.85
C ARG A 103 9.58 -1.87 -11.08
N GLN A 104 9.56 -1.31 -12.28
CA GLN A 104 10.32 -0.10 -12.58
C GLN A 104 9.93 1.03 -11.64
N SER A 105 8.63 1.25 -11.44
CA SER A 105 8.14 2.30 -10.54
C SER A 105 8.40 2.01 -9.06
N LEU A 106 8.43 0.75 -8.63
CA LEU A 106 8.87 0.38 -7.27
C LEU A 106 10.34 0.72 -7.04
N ASN A 107 11.20 0.48 -8.04
CA ASN A 107 12.64 0.74 -7.95
C ASN A 107 13.00 2.22 -8.02
N GLU A 108 12.23 3.02 -8.76
CA GLU A 108 12.40 4.49 -8.81
C GLU A 108 12.05 5.16 -7.47
N TYR A 109 11.36 4.46 -6.56
CA TYR A 109 10.91 4.90 -5.24
C TYR A 109 10.29 6.30 -5.25
N ASN A 110 8.96 6.36 -5.28
CA ASN A 110 8.23 7.61 -5.07
C ASN A 110 7.14 7.42 -4.00
N PRO A 111 7.23 8.12 -2.84
CA PRO A 111 6.32 7.91 -1.72
C PRO A 111 4.85 8.20 -2.06
N LEU A 112 4.57 9.03 -3.07
CA LEU A 112 3.22 9.42 -3.47
C LEU A 112 2.45 8.31 -4.20
N ILE A 113 3.13 7.23 -4.64
CA ILE A 113 2.50 6.14 -5.40
C ILE A 113 2.68 4.77 -4.78
N ILE A 114 3.48 4.65 -3.71
CA ILE A 114 3.78 3.34 -3.10
C ILE A 114 2.50 2.63 -2.67
N GLU A 115 1.58 3.33 -2.00
CA GLU A 115 0.32 2.73 -1.56
C GLU A 115 -0.50 2.22 -2.75
N THR A 116 -0.62 3.05 -3.80
CA THR A 116 -1.28 2.68 -5.05
C THR A 116 -0.63 1.47 -5.72
N LEU A 117 0.70 1.42 -5.81
CA LEU A 117 1.41 0.29 -6.41
C LEU A 117 1.19 -1.01 -5.62
N LEU A 118 1.19 -0.94 -4.29
CA LEU A 118 0.98 -2.10 -3.44
C LEU A 118 -0.45 -2.65 -3.57
N ASP A 119 -1.46 -1.78 -3.63
CA ASP A 119 -2.84 -2.20 -3.90
C ASP A 119 -2.98 -2.81 -5.31
N LEU A 120 -2.43 -2.16 -6.34
CA LEU A 120 -2.43 -2.69 -7.71
C LEU A 120 -1.78 -4.09 -7.81
N ILE A 121 -0.70 -4.35 -7.05
CA ILE A 121 -0.10 -5.69 -6.97
C ILE A 121 -1.06 -6.72 -6.35
N VAL A 122 -1.80 -6.34 -5.30
CA VAL A 122 -2.79 -7.21 -4.66
C VAL A 122 -3.91 -7.54 -5.64
N GLN A 123 -4.42 -6.56 -6.39
CA GLN A 123 -5.48 -6.79 -7.37
C GLN A 123 -4.99 -7.61 -8.57
N LEU A 124 -3.76 -7.37 -9.03
CA LEU A 124 -3.13 -8.19 -10.06
C LEU A 124 -2.99 -9.65 -9.63
N ALA A 125 -2.68 -9.90 -8.36
CA ALA A 125 -2.62 -11.24 -7.80
C ALA A 125 -4.00 -11.93 -7.78
N ARG A 126 -5.09 -11.18 -7.61
CA ARG A 126 -6.46 -11.71 -7.70
C ARG A 126 -6.82 -12.10 -9.13
N ASP A 127 -6.47 -11.26 -10.10
CA ASP A 127 -6.73 -11.52 -11.51
C ASP A 127 -5.92 -12.72 -12.04
N LEU A 128 -4.63 -12.81 -11.69
CA LEU A 128 -3.72 -13.84 -12.23
C LEU A 128 -3.66 -15.13 -11.40
N GLN A 129 -4.07 -15.10 -10.12
CA GLN A 129 -4.13 -16.25 -9.23
C GLN A 129 -2.83 -17.09 -9.22
N SER A 130 -2.87 -18.34 -9.69
CA SER A 130 -1.72 -19.24 -9.74
C SER A 130 -0.57 -18.69 -10.58
N ASP A 131 -0.89 -17.98 -11.65
CA ASP A 131 0.09 -17.49 -12.63
C ASP A 131 0.91 -16.33 -12.07
N PHE A 132 0.38 -15.65 -11.05
CA PHE A 132 1.09 -14.59 -10.33
C PHE A 132 2.31 -15.10 -9.57
N TYR A 133 2.27 -16.33 -9.06
CA TYR A 133 3.29 -16.82 -8.12
C TYR A 133 4.70 -16.90 -8.71
N ILE A 134 4.82 -17.13 -10.03
CA ILE A 134 6.10 -17.16 -10.72
C ILE A 134 6.78 -15.79 -10.59
N TYR A 135 6.05 -14.73 -10.92
CA TYR A 135 6.53 -13.36 -10.88
C TYR A 135 6.74 -12.86 -9.45
N TYR A 136 5.87 -13.26 -8.52
CA TYR A 136 6.03 -12.93 -7.10
C TYR A 136 7.37 -13.44 -6.56
N LYS A 137 7.65 -14.73 -6.78
CA LYS A 137 8.87 -15.38 -6.27
C LYS A 137 10.14 -14.85 -6.95
N GLN A 138 10.10 -14.64 -8.26
CA GLN A 138 11.28 -14.23 -9.01
C GLN A 138 11.65 -12.77 -8.76
N TYR A 139 10.67 -11.91 -8.53
CA TYR A 139 10.86 -10.47 -8.66
C TYR A 139 10.23 -9.67 -7.51
N LEU A 140 8.90 -9.69 -7.40
CA LEU A 140 8.18 -8.74 -6.55
C LEU A 140 8.48 -8.91 -5.07
N PHE A 141 8.77 -10.14 -4.60
CA PHE A 141 9.13 -10.36 -3.20
C PHE A 141 10.36 -9.55 -2.79
N ILE A 142 11.43 -9.60 -3.60
CA ILE A 142 12.68 -8.87 -3.30
C ILE A 142 12.44 -7.36 -3.41
N ASP A 143 11.74 -6.92 -4.45
CA ASP A 143 11.46 -5.50 -4.68
C ASP A 143 10.65 -4.90 -3.51
N ILE A 144 9.63 -5.61 -3.01
CA ILE A 144 8.82 -5.19 -1.84
C ILE A 144 9.66 -5.17 -0.57
N ILE A 145 10.52 -6.17 -0.33
CA ILE A 145 11.38 -6.18 0.85
C ILE A 145 12.36 -5.00 0.82
N ASN A 146 12.97 -4.71 -0.34
CA ASN A 146 13.85 -3.57 -0.52
C ASN A 146 13.12 -2.24 -0.27
N LEU A 147 11.90 -2.11 -0.76
CA LEU A 147 11.03 -0.96 -0.50
C LEU A 147 10.81 -0.74 1.01
N LEU A 148 10.47 -1.81 1.74
CA LEU A 148 10.23 -1.77 3.19
C LEU A 148 11.50 -1.46 4.00
N ILE A 149 12.67 -1.88 3.52
CA ILE A 149 13.96 -1.55 4.16
C ILE A 149 14.32 -0.08 3.91
N ASN A 150 14.14 0.42 2.70
CA ASN A 150 14.52 1.78 2.33
C ASN A 150 13.60 2.83 2.96
N SER A 151 12.31 2.56 3.08
CA SER A 151 11.36 3.47 3.75
C SER A 151 11.71 3.75 5.21
N LYS A 152 12.29 2.77 5.93
CA LYS A 152 12.77 2.95 7.31
C LYS A 152 13.94 3.94 7.40
N LYS A 153 14.84 3.94 6.41
CA LYS A 153 16.01 4.83 6.39
C LYS A 153 15.61 6.30 6.17
N GLN A 154 14.60 6.55 5.34
CA GLN A 154 14.16 7.91 5.05
C GLN A 154 13.45 8.58 6.23
N GLN A 155 12.60 7.85 6.96
CA GLN A 155 11.98 8.36 8.19
C GLN A 155 13.02 8.74 9.27
N GLN A 156 14.19 8.09 9.27
CA GLN A 156 15.30 8.44 10.17
C GLN A 156 16.06 9.69 9.72
N ASN A 157 16.08 10.00 8.42
CA ASN A 157 16.81 11.13 7.87
C ASN A 157 16.05 12.46 7.98
N GLU A 158 14.70 12.44 7.92
CA GLU A 158 13.88 13.66 8.04
C GLU A 158 13.91 14.29 9.44
N ILE A 159 14.21 13.50 10.48
CA ILE A 159 14.25 13.99 11.87
C ILE A 159 15.53 14.79 12.17
N ASN A 160 16.58 14.71 11.34
CA ASN A 160 17.89 15.27 11.68
C ASN A 160 18.38 16.45 10.84
N THR A 161 17.79 16.77 9.68
CA THR A 161 18.36 17.82 8.82
C THR A 161 17.99 19.24 9.26
N GLN A 162 16.78 19.46 9.76
CA GLN A 162 16.33 20.77 10.27
C GLN A 162 17.00 21.16 11.59
N LEU A 163 17.24 20.19 12.48
CA LEU A 163 18.00 20.40 13.71
C LEU A 163 19.49 20.66 13.43
N LEU A 164 20.04 20.06 12.38
CA LEU A 164 21.41 20.36 11.93
C LEU A 164 21.50 21.80 11.40
N GLU A 165 20.55 22.27 10.59
CA GLU A 165 20.55 23.66 10.11
C GLU A 165 20.50 24.70 11.24
N GLN A 166 19.74 24.42 12.31
CA GLN A 166 19.66 25.29 13.49
C GLN A 166 20.92 25.30 14.36
N VAL A 167 21.82 24.34 14.18
CA VAL A 167 23.11 24.27 14.89
C VAL A 167 24.23 24.99 14.13
N PHE A 168 24.04 25.21 12.82
CA PHE A 168 25.04 25.85 11.95
C PHE A 168 24.63 27.25 11.46
N GLN A 169 23.54 27.82 11.99
CA GLN A 169 23.22 29.26 11.95
C GLN A 169 23.40 29.87 13.34
#